data_AF-T0MXI9-F1
#
_entry.id   AF-T0MXI9-F1
#
_cell.length_a   1.000
_cell.length_b   1.000
_cell.length_c   1.000
_cell.angle_alpha   90.00
_cell.angle_beta   90.00
_cell.angle_gamma   90.00
#
_symmetry.space_group_name_H-M   'P 1'
#
loop_
_entity.id
_entity.type
_entity.pdbx_description
1 polymer ?
#
loop_
_entity_poly.entity_id
_entity_poly.type
_entity_poly.pdbx_seq_one_letter_code
_entity_poly.pdbx_strand_id
1 'polypeptide(L)' 'MNIADFLEKDARKLKELLLKEAMVGLVDGEIFRTGGSGFERINISCTRSTLKEALEQIVKVLGKRK' A
#
# COMPACT_ATOMS: atom_id res chain seq x y z
N MET A 1 2.27 -8.39 -16.55
CA MET A 1 2.71 -7.86 -15.24
C MET A 1 2.39 -8.93 -14.22
N ASN A 2 3.37 -9.41 -13.46
CA ASN A 2 3.16 -10.43 -12.45
C ASN A 2 2.80 -9.74 -11.13
N ILE A 3 1.87 -10.30 -10.36
CA ILE A 3 1.53 -9.76 -9.03
C ILE A 3 2.75 -9.74 -8.09
N ALA A 4 3.69 -10.67 -8.30
CA ALA A 4 4.94 -10.73 -7.56
C ALA A 4 5.80 -9.47 -7.69
N ASP A 5 5.67 -8.75 -8.81
CA ASP A 5 6.42 -7.52 -9.09
C ASP A 5 6.01 -6.38 -8.13
N PHE A 6 4.87 -6.50 -7.45
CA PHE A 6 4.32 -5.49 -6.54
C PHE A 6 4.49 -5.84 -5.05
N LEU A 7 5.08 -6.98 -4.70
CA LEU A 7 5.19 -7.42 -3.32
C LEU A 7 6.39 -6.78 -2.61
N GLU A 8 6.13 -6.17 -1.45
CA GLU A 8 7.16 -5.80 -0.46
C GLU A 8 6.98 -6.70 0.78
N LYS A 9 8.05 -7.39 1.18
CA LYS A 9 8.02 -8.42 2.23
C LYS A 9 8.32 -7.85 3.61
N ASP A 10 8.98 -6.69 3.68
CA ASP A 10 9.22 -5.99 4.94
C ASP A 10 8.07 -5.03 5.23
N ALA A 11 7.33 -5.27 6.31
CA ALA A 11 6.18 -4.48 6.70
C ALA A 11 6.49 -2.99 6.92
N ARG A 12 7.66 -2.68 7.49
CA ARG A 12 8.08 -1.29 7.72
C ARG A 12 8.39 -0.60 6.40
N LYS A 13 9.08 -1.28 5.48
CA LYS A 13 9.32 -0.75 4.14
C LYS A 13 8.04 -0.54 3.37
N LEU A 14 7.07 -1.47 3.45
CA LEU A 14 5.77 -1.33 2.81
C LEU A 14 5.07 -0.05 3.29
N LYS A 15 5.02 0.15 4.62
CA LYS A 15 4.42 1.34 5.23
C LYS A 15 5.11 2.63 4.79
N GLU A 16 6.44 2.69 4.87
CA GLU A 16 7.21 3.88 4.47
C GLU A 16 7.01 4.20 2.99
N LEU A 17 7.04 3.18 2.13
CA LEU A 17 6.84 3.32 0.70
C LEU A 17 5.46 3.91 0.38
N LEU A 18 4.40 3.37 0.99
CA LEU A 18 3.04 3.85 0.74
C LEU A 18 2.82 5.26 1.29
N LEU A 19 3.32 5.54 2.50
CA LEU A 19 3.13 6.83 3.15
C LEU A 19 3.98 7.94 2.53
N LYS A 20 5.24 7.67 2.21
CA LYS A 20 6.23 8.70 1.81
C LYS A 20 6.43 8.81 0.31
N GLU A 21 6.32 7.71 -0.42
CA GLU A 21 6.52 7.72 -1.87
C GLU A 21 5.20 7.73 -2.63
N ALA A 22 4.25 6.87 -2.24
CA ALA A 22 2.93 6.84 -2.88
C ALA A 22 2.03 7.97 -2.37
N MET A 23 2.37 8.62 -1.25
CA MET A 23 1.56 9.67 -0.62
C MET A 23 0.16 9.18 -0.21
N VAL A 24 0.02 7.89 0.11
CA VAL A 24 -1.24 7.26 0.52
C VAL A 24 -1.16 6.84 1.98
N GLY A 25 -1.97 7.46 2.82
CA GLY A 25 -2.10 7.10 4.24
C GLY A 25 -3.03 5.89 4.43
N LEU A 26 -2.46 4.71 4.66
CA LEU A 26 -3.19 3.51 5.05
C LEU A 26 -3.00 3.20 6.54
N VAL A 27 -3.80 2.25 7.04
CA VAL A 27 -3.66 1.78 8.41
C VAL A 27 -2.78 0.54 8.42
N ASP A 28 -1.60 0.71 9.02
CA ASP A 28 -0.60 -0.34 9.23
C ASP A 28 -1.23 -1.59 9.84
N GLY A 29 -1.05 -2.73 9.20
CA GLY A 29 -1.61 -4.00 9.63
C GLY A 29 -1.05 -4.51 10.96
N GLU A 30 0.10 -4.03 11.43
CA GLU A 30 0.68 -4.42 12.72
C GLU A 30 -0.25 -4.12 13.91
N ILE A 31 -1.20 -3.18 13.77
CA ILE A 31 -2.23 -2.95 14.80
C ILE A 31 -3.12 -4.18 15.04
N PHE A 32 -3.17 -5.09 14.07
CA PHE A 32 -3.88 -6.37 14.14
C PHE A 32 -2.96 -7.54 14.55
N ARG A 33 -1.78 -7.22 15.13
CA ARG A 33 -0.75 -8.17 15.60
C ARG A 33 -0.10 -8.94 14.43
N THR A 34 0.56 -10.05 14.75
CA THR A 34 1.36 -10.86 13.80
C THR A 34 0.59 -11.27 12.55
N GLY A 35 -0.72 -11.48 12.63
CA GLY A 35 -1.56 -11.83 11.48
C GLY A 35 -1.77 -10.69 10.47
N GLY A 36 -1.51 -9.44 10.86
CA GLY A 36 -1.59 -8.27 9.98
C GLY A 36 -0.24 -7.75 9.49
N SER A 37 0.88 -8.35 9.93
CA SER A 37 2.21 -7.92 9.47
C SER A 37 2.35 -8.13 7.96
N GLY A 38 2.80 -7.10 7.25
CA GLY A 38 2.91 -7.11 5.78
C GLY A 38 1.61 -6.75 5.05
N PHE A 39 0.56 -6.36 5.77
CA PHE A 39 -0.71 -5.90 5.19
C PHE A 39 -1.00 -4.45 5.59
N GLU A 40 -1.87 -3.81 4.82
CA GLU A 40 -2.36 -2.46 5.05
C GLU A 40 -3.89 -2.45 4.90
N ARG A 41 -4.59 -1.75 5.79
CA ARG A 41 -6.05 -1.64 5.73
C ARG A 41 -6.46 -0.33 5.05
N ILE A 42 -7.20 -0.46 3.96
CA ILE A 42 -7.78 0.66 3.20
C ILE A 42 -9.17 1.02 3.71
N ASN A 43 -9.46 2.33 3.79
CA ASN A 43 -10.81 2.84 3.99
C ASN A 43 -11.45 3.13 2.62
N ILE A 44 -12.57 2.45 2.32
CA ILE A 44 -13.30 2.60 1.05
C ILE A 44 -14.46 3.59 1.12
N SER A 45 -14.73 4.18 2.29
CA SER A 45 -15.76 5.19 2.51
C SER A 45 -15.30 6.57 2.02
N CYS A 46 -14.94 6.65 0.74
CA CYS A 46 -14.47 7.85 0.06
C CYS A 46 -15.08 7.93 -1.35
N THR A 47 -14.86 9.03 -2.06
CA THR A 47 -15.31 9.15 -3.44
C THR A 47 -14.52 8.19 -4.34
N ARG A 48 -15.14 7.76 -5.44
CA ARG A 48 -14.46 6.93 -6.45
C ARG A 48 -13.21 7.60 -7.01
N SER A 49 -13.22 8.93 -7.15
CA SER A 49 -12.07 9.69 -7.64
C SER A 49 -10.89 9.60 -6.68
N THR A 50 -11.11 9.80 -5.37
CA THR A 50 -10.06 9.66 -4.35
C THR A 50 -9.50 8.24 -4.31
N LEU A 51 -10.36 7.22 -4.34
CA LEU A 51 -9.90 5.83 -4.36
C LEU A 51 -9.06 5.52 -5.61
N LYS A 52 -9.51 5.98 -6.79
CA LYS A 52 -8.78 5.79 -8.05
C LYS A 52 -7.39 6.44 -8.01
N GLU A 53 -7.30 7.68 -7.54
CA GLU A 53 -6.04 8.39 -7.40
C GLU A 53 -5.05 7.64 -6.48
N ALA A 54 -5.51 7.21 -5.31
CA ALA A 54 -4.68 6.46 -4.37
C ALA A 54 -4.18 5.14 -4.98
N LEU A 55 -5.03 4.39 -5.67
CA LEU A 55 -4.64 3.14 -6.33
C LEU A 55 -3.63 3.38 -7.47
N GLU A 56 -3.80 4.44 -8.26
CA GLU A 56 -2.85 4.81 -9.32
C GLU A 56 -1.49 5.22 -8.75
N GLN A 57 -1.46 5.96 -7.64
CA GLN A 57 -0.23 6.32 -6.92
C GLN A 57 0.49 5.07 -6.38
N ILE A 58 -0.25 4.12 -5.78
CA ILE A 58 0.29 2.85 -5.28
C ILE A 58 0.92 2.04 -6.42
N VAL A 59 0.20 1.84 -7.53
CA VAL A 59 0.70 1.11 -8.70
C VAL A 59 1.95 1.77 -9.27
N LYS A 60 2.01 3.09 -9.32
CA LYS A 60 3.16 3.84 -9.83
C LYS A 60 4.43 3.63 -9.00
N VAL A 61 4.32 3.46 -7.68
CA VAL A 61 5.48 3.26 -6.80
C VAL A 61 5.88 1.79 -6.76
N LEU A 62 4.92 0.88 -6.59
CA LEU A 62 5.19 -0.55 -6.52
C LEU A 62 5.61 -1.14 -7.87
N GLY A 63 4.97 -0.72 -8.97
CA GLY A 63 5.24 -1.23 -10.32
C GLY A 63 6.57 -0.77 -10.94
N LYS A 64 7.33 0.09 -10.26
CA LYS A 64 8.70 0.48 -10.67
C LYS A 64 9.77 -0.54 -10.27
N ARG A 65 9.43 -1.55 -9.47
CA ARG A 65 10.38 -2.57 -9.03
C ARG A 65 10.63 -3.59 -10.15
N LYS A 66 11.88 -3.64 -10.62
CA LYS A 66 12.48 -4.73 -11.41
C LYS A 66 13.45 -5.49 -10.52
#